data_AF-A0A542E3P5-F1
#
_entry.id   AF-A0A542E3P5-F1
#
_cell.length_a   1.000
_cell.length_b   1.000
_cell.length_c   1.000
_cell.angle_alpha   90.00
_cell.angle_beta   90.00
_cell.angle_gamma   90.00
#
_symmetry.space_group_name_H-M   'P 1'
#
loop_
_entity.id
_entity.type
_entity.pdbx_description
1 polymer ?
#
loop_
_entity_poly.entity_id
_entity_poly.type
_entity_poly.pdbx_seq_one_letter_code
_entity_poly.pdbx_strand_id
1 'polypeptide(L)'
;MTALVHRPLQIVRDERRPFLALNAVAFGLVLLGLVLGLAVPSLHQSQVATLDQTGQTDLVLRVFRTPWLFALTILGVNTLTVGAALIVLPSMVVPFLGIVLFGWKALTIGMALAPTSPTLWVAFIPHSLTVVVEFEAYVLLLLGAWVLGRSWLRPASLGATSRRRAYLLGLQRLGWLSAASFVLLVVGAVWEAYSLTQLLPWLVHTLVGPTR
;
A
#
# COMPACT_ATOMS: atom_id res chain seq x y z
N MET A 1 11.53 -5.38 -21.65
CA MET A 1 11.49 -5.54 -20.17
C MET A 1 12.48 -4.64 -19.42
N THR A 2 13.58 -4.17 -20.02
CA THR A 2 14.56 -3.28 -19.36
C THR A 2 13.97 -1.95 -18.91
N ALA A 3 13.17 -1.26 -19.72
CA ALA A 3 12.66 0.08 -19.37
C ALA A 3 11.75 0.13 -18.12
N LEU A 4 10.94 -0.90 -17.88
CA LEU A 4 10.02 -0.99 -16.73
C LEU A 4 10.75 -1.07 -15.38
N VAL A 5 12.01 -1.51 -15.39
CA VAL A 5 12.85 -1.57 -14.19
C VAL A 5 13.80 -0.37 -14.15
N HIS A 6 14.42 -0.04 -15.29
CA HIS A 6 15.44 1.01 -15.34
C HIS A 6 14.86 2.41 -15.09
N ARG A 7 13.68 2.73 -15.63
CA ARG A 7 13.08 4.07 -15.48
C ARG A 7 12.67 4.37 -14.03
N PRO A 8 11.92 3.50 -13.33
CA PRO A 8 11.60 3.73 -11.92
C PRO A 8 12.84 3.81 -11.04
N LEU A 9 13.83 2.93 -11.25
CA LEU A 9 15.08 2.97 -10.49
C LEU A 9 15.86 4.26 -10.70
N GLN A 10 15.90 4.79 -11.93
CA GLN A 10 16.48 6.10 -12.20
C GLN A 10 15.75 7.21 -11.43
N ILE A 11 14.41 7.21 -11.44
CA ILE A 11 13.62 8.21 -10.71
C ILE A 11 13.89 8.11 -9.20
N VAL A 12 13.93 6.90 -8.63
CA VAL A 12 14.26 6.69 -7.20
C VAL A 12 15.66 7.18 -6.87
N ARG A 13 16.64 6.99 -7.77
CA ARG A 13 18.00 7.49 -7.59
C ARG A 13 18.06 9.02 -7.63
N ASP A 14 17.39 9.64 -8.59
CA ASP A 14 17.29 11.09 -8.73
C ASP A 14 16.62 11.72 -7.49
N GLU A 15 15.65 11.01 -6.91
CA GLU A 15 14.82 11.46 -5.79
C GLU A 15 15.09 10.72 -4.48
N ARG A 16 16.34 10.28 -4.27
CA ARG A 16 16.68 9.38 -3.15
C ARG A 16 16.29 9.91 -1.77
N ARG A 17 16.47 11.21 -1.53
CA ARG A 17 16.11 11.84 -0.25
C ARG A 17 14.59 11.81 0.01
N PRO A 18 13.73 12.33 -0.91
CA PRO A 18 12.29 12.15 -0.80
C PRO A 18 11.87 10.68 -0.65
N PHE A 19 12.45 9.77 -1.44
CA PHE A 19 12.12 8.35 -1.37
C PHE A 19 12.38 7.74 0.01
N LEU A 20 13.54 8.03 0.62
CA LEU A 20 13.86 7.56 1.97
C LEU A 20 12.96 8.18 3.04
N ALA A 21 12.64 9.48 2.92
CA ALA A 21 11.74 10.15 3.85
C ALA A 21 10.31 9.58 3.77
N LEU A 22 9.80 9.36 2.56
CA LEU A 22 8.49 8.75 2.33
C LEU A 22 8.43 7.31 2.86
N ASN A 23 9.50 6.54 2.68
CA ASN A 23 9.65 5.22 3.29
C ASN A 23 9.53 5.30 4.82
N ALA A 24 10.36 6.13 5.45
CA ALA A 24 10.37 6.28 6.91
C ALA A 24 9.00 6.72 7.45
N VAL A 25 8.33 7.66 6.78
CA VAL A 25 7.00 8.12 7.16
C VAL A 25 5.95 7.03 6.96
N ALA A 26 5.90 6.39 5.79
CA ALA A 26 4.88 5.38 5.49
C ALA A 26 4.97 4.20 6.46
N PHE A 27 6.15 3.59 6.61
CA PHE A 27 6.34 2.48 7.53
C PHE A 27 6.24 2.90 8.99
N GLY A 28 6.74 4.09 9.35
CA GLY A 28 6.63 4.62 10.71
C GLY A 28 5.17 4.82 11.13
N LEU A 29 4.31 5.33 10.24
CA LEU A 29 2.89 5.53 10.51
C LEU A 29 2.12 4.20 10.65
N VAL A 30 2.46 3.18 9.86
CA VAL A 30 1.89 1.83 10.03
C VAL A 30 2.28 1.23 11.37
N LEU A 31 3.56 1.29 11.72
CA LEU A 31 4.05 0.76 13.00
C LEU A 31 3.42 1.50 14.17
N LEU A 32 3.31 2.83 14.09
CA LEU A 32 2.61 3.63 15.08
C LEU A 32 1.13 3.20 15.18
N GLY A 33 0.45 3.05 14.05
CA GLY A 33 -0.93 2.55 14.02
C GLY A 33 -1.07 1.18 14.65
N LEU A 34 -0.15 0.26 14.36
CA LEU A 34 -0.13 -1.09 14.93
C LEU A 34 0.04 -1.05 16.45
N VAL A 35 0.97 -0.25 16.96
CA VAL A 35 1.16 -0.04 18.40
C VAL A 35 -0.10 0.56 19.03
N LEU A 36 -0.74 1.54 18.39
CA LEU A 36 -1.98 2.14 18.88
C LEU A 36 -3.13 1.11 18.90
N GLY A 37 -3.26 0.25 17.89
CA GLY A 37 -4.26 -0.81 17.85
C GLY A 37 -4.05 -1.88 18.92
N LEU A 38 -2.80 -2.17 19.27
CA LEU A 38 -2.46 -3.07 20.39
C LEU A 38 -2.70 -2.42 21.76
N ALA A 39 -2.35 -1.14 21.90
CA ALA A 39 -2.46 -0.42 23.18
C ALA A 39 -3.90 0.00 23.50
N VAL A 40 -4.73 0.22 22.48
CA VAL A 40 -6.12 0.71 22.62
C VAL A 40 -7.07 -0.20 21.84
N PRO A 41 -7.56 -1.30 22.44
CA PRO A 41 -8.39 -2.29 21.75
C PRO A 41 -9.67 -1.75 21.11
N SER A 42 -10.23 -0.66 21.63
CA SER A 42 -11.42 -0.01 21.04
C SER A 42 -11.14 0.59 19.66
N LEU A 43 -9.91 1.06 19.39
CA LEU A 43 -9.49 1.51 18.07
C LEU A 43 -9.41 0.35 17.08
N HIS A 44 -8.88 -0.80 17.52
CA HIS A 44 -8.87 -2.01 16.69
C HIS A 44 -10.31 -2.46 16.35
N GLN A 45 -11.20 -2.50 17.34
CA GLN A 45 -12.60 -2.87 17.15
C GLN A 45 -13.35 -1.92 16.19
N SER A 46 -13.11 -0.61 16.26
CA SER A 46 -13.72 0.34 15.32
C SER A 46 -13.24 0.14 13.89
N GLN A 47 -11.98 -0.25 13.70
CA GLN A 47 -11.45 -0.57 12.38
C GLN A 47 -12.08 -1.86 11.83
N VAL A 48 -12.20 -2.90 12.65
CA VAL A 48 -12.87 -4.17 12.27
C VAL A 48 -14.33 -3.91 11.89
N ALA A 49 -15.07 -3.15 12.70
CA ALA A 49 -16.47 -2.81 12.41
C ALA A 49 -16.64 -2.02 11.09
N THR A 50 -15.67 -1.15 10.76
CA THR A 50 -15.66 -0.43 9.48
C THR A 50 -15.43 -1.38 8.30
N LEU A 51 -14.53 -2.35 8.45
CA LEU A 51 -14.27 -3.37 7.41
C LEU A 51 -15.51 -4.24 7.17
N ASP A 52 -16.22 -4.64 8.22
CA ASP A 52 -17.48 -5.39 8.13
C ASP A 52 -18.59 -4.58 7.42
N GLN A 53 -18.73 -3.30 7.76
CA GLN A 53 -19.73 -2.40 7.15
C GLN A 53 -19.47 -2.13 5.66
N THR A 54 -18.22 -2.22 5.20
CA THR A 54 -17.87 -2.07 3.78
C THR A 54 -18.11 -3.35 2.95
N GLY A 55 -18.61 -4.44 3.55
CA GLY A 55 -18.93 -5.69 2.87
C GLY A 55 -17.71 -6.53 2.46
N GLN A 56 -16.51 -6.18 2.93
CA GLN A 56 -15.29 -6.93 2.63
C GLN A 56 -15.32 -8.34 3.22
N THR A 57 -15.95 -8.53 4.38
CA THR A 57 -16.02 -9.82 5.09
C THR A 57 -16.82 -10.89 4.33
N ASP A 58 -17.92 -10.52 3.68
CA ASP A 58 -18.77 -11.47 2.92
C ASP A 58 -18.15 -11.83 1.54
N LEU A 59 -17.41 -10.89 0.95
CA LEU A 59 -16.55 -11.14 -0.20
C LEU A 59 -15.41 -12.10 0.16
N VAL A 60 -14.70 -11.84 1.27
CA VAL A 60 -13.61 -12.69 1.77
C VAL A 60 -14.09 -14.15 1.92
N LEU A 61 -15.24 -14.41 2.55
CA LEU A 61 -15.77 -15.77 2.74
C LEU A 61 -16.14 -16.50 1.43
N ARG A 62 -16.72 -15.81 0.44
CA ARG A 62 -17.03 -16.42 -0.87
C ARG A 62 -15.78 -16.63 -1.72
N VAL A 63 -14.80 -15.77 -1.55
CA VAL A 63 -13.60 -15.71 -2.36
C VAL A 63 -12.48 -16.62 -1.81
N PHE A 64 -12.52 -16.98 -0.52
CA PHE A 64 -11.62 -17.97 0.09
C PHE A 64 -11.67 -19.36 -0.57
N ARG A 65 -12.77 -19.69 -1.29
CA ARG A 65 -12.88 -20.94 -2.06
C ARG A 65 -12.13 -20.91 -3.39
N THR A 66 -11.74 -19.72 -3.87
CA THR A 66 -11.05 -19.52 -5.15
C THR A 66 -9.90 -18.51 -4.99
N PRO A 67 -8.67 -18.98 -4.69
CA PRO A 67 -7.52 -18.12 -4.40
C PRO A 67 -7.24 -17.05 -5.47
N TRP A 68 -7.54 -17.35 -6.74
CA TRP A 68 -7.37 -16.40 -7.84
C TRP A 68 -8.34 -15.22 -7.81
N LEU A 69 -9.60 -15.46 -7.44
CA LEU A 69 -10.57 -14.38 -7.24
C LEU A 69 -10.19 -13.53 -6.02
N PHE A 70 -9.54 -14.14 -5.02
CA PHE A 70 -9.02 -13.45 -3.85
C PHE A 70 -7.90 -12.49 -4.20
N ALA A 71 -6.87 -13.00 -4.89
CA ALA A 71 -5.78 -12.18 -5.40
C ALA A 71 -6.30 -11.03 -6.28
N LEU A 72 -7.26 -11.30 -7.18
CA LEU A 72 -7.82 -10.27 -8.06
C LEU A 72 -8.59 -9.20 -7.28
N THR A 73 -9.32 -9.59 -6.23
CA THR A 73 -10.07 -8.66 -5.38
C THR A 73 -9.11 -7.77 -4.59
N ILE A 74 -8.09 -8.33 -3.94
CA ILE A 74 -7.05 -7.56 -3.23
C ILE A 74 -6.37 -6.60 -4.19
N LEU A 75 -5.91 -7.11 -5.35
CA LEU A 75 -5.25 -6.29 -6.37
C LEU A 75 -6.15 -5.13 -6.82
N GLY A 76 -7.42 -5.40 -7.08
CA GLY A 76 -8.40 -4.40 -7.48
C GLY A 76 -8.62 -3.35 -6.40
N VAL A 77 -8.85 -3.76 -5.15
CA VAL A 77 -9.04 -2.86 -4.02
C VAL A 77 -7.80 -2.00 -3.81
N ASN A 78 -6.61 -2.58 -3.74
CA ASN A 78 -5.37 -1.85 -3.46
C ASN A 78 -4.97 -0.92 -4.61
N THR A 79 -5.16 -1.35 -5.86
CA THR A 79 -4.87 -0.51 -7.03
C THR A 79 -5.86 0.65 -7.16
N LEU A 80 -7.16 0.38 -7.03
CA LEU A 80 -8.19 1.38 -7.31
C LEU A 80 -8.46 2.31 -6.11
N THR A 81 -8.52 1.77 -4.89
CA THR A 81 -8.88 2.57 -3.72
C THR A 81 -7.67 3.31 -3.17
N VAL A 82 -6.63 2.58 -2.74
CA VAL A 82 -5.45 3.20 -2.13
C VAL A 82 -4.58 3.84 -3.21
N GLY A 83 -4.24 3.11 -4.27
CA GLY A 83 -3.37 3.63 -5.33
C GLY A 83 -4.01 4.79 -6.09
N ALA A 84 -5.10 4.53 -6.81
CA ALA A 84 -5.71 5.51 -7.70
C ALA A 84 -6.50 6.59 -6.95
N ALA A 85 -7.55 6.20 -6.21
CA ALA A 85 -8.50 7.15 -5.63
C ALA A 85 -7.93 7.97 -4.47
N LEU A 86 -7.01 7.39 -3.69
CA LEU A 86 -6.49 8.04 -2.49
C LEU A 86 -5.14 8.72 -2.72
N ILE A 87 -4.22 8.12 -3.49
CA ILE A 87 -2.89 8.72 -3.74
C ILE A 87 -2.84 9.51 -5.05
N VAL A 88 -3.11 8.85 -6.17
CA VAL A 88 -2.82 9.39 -7.51
C VAL A 88 -3.78 10.51 -7.91
N LEU A 89 -5.08 10.25 -7.93
CA LEU A 89 -6.08 11.22 -8.42
C LEU A 89 -6.10 12.51 -7.60
N PRO A 90 -6.07 12.49 -6.25
CA PRO A 90 -6.03 13.71 -5.47
C PRO A 90 -4.74 14.51 -5.73
N SER A 91 -3.60 13.84 -5.92
CA SER A 91 -2.32 14.48 -6.20
C SER A 91 -2.21 15.09 -7.60
N MET A 92 -3.00 14.59 -8.56
CA MET A 92 -3.12 15.16 -9.91
C MET A 92 -3.87 16.49 -9.89
N VAL A 93 -4.77 16.69 -8.93
CA VAL A 93 -5.60 17.90 -8.83
C VAL A 93 -5.00 18.91 -7.84
N VAL A 94 -4.51 18.43 -6.70
CA VAL A 94 -3.92 19.26 -5.63
C VAL A 94 -2.52 18.72 -5.32
N PRO A 95 -1.45 19.52 -5.49
CA PRO A 95 -0.09 19.09 -5.19
C PRO A 95 0.02 18.44 -3.80
N PHE A 96 0.61 17.24 -3.74
CA PHE A 96 0.89 16.47 -2.53
C PHE A 96 -0.32 15.97 -1.73
N LEU A 97 -1.56 16.22 -2.15
CA LEU A 97 -2.75 15.85 -1.36
C LEU A 97 -2.83 14.34 -1.07
N GLY A 98 -2.47 13.50 -2.05
CA GLY A 98 -2.44 12.05 -1.85
C GLY A 98 -1.44 11.59 -0.78
N ILE A 99 -0.36 12.35 -0.54
CA ILE A 99 0.61 12.04 0.52
C ILE A 99 -0.04 12.24 1.90
N VAL A 100 -0.78 13.33 2.08
CA VAL A 100 -1.47 13.63 3.33
C VAL A 100 -2.58 12.60 3.60
N LEU A 101 -3.40 12.31 2.59
CA LEU A 101 -4.47 11.32 2.69
C LEU A 101 -3.92 9.93 3.00
N PHE A 102 -2.80 9.56 2.36
CA PHE A 102 -2.14 8.29 2.65
C PHE A 102 -1.56 8.23 4.05
N GLY A 103 -1.02 9.33 4.58
CA GLY A 103 -0.53 9.37 5.96
C GLY A 103 -1.61 8.96 6.97
N TRP A 104 -2.81 9.50 6.82
CA TRP A 104 -3.98 9.06 7.60
C TRP A 104 -4.31 7.59 7.35
N LYS A 105 -4.37 7.18 6.07
CA LYS A 105 -4.68 5.78 5.71
C LYS A 105 -3.68 4.79 6.31
N ALA A 106 -2.38 5.09 6.28
CA ALA A 106 -1.31 4.25 6.81
C ALA A 106 -1.48 4.00 8.32
N LEU A 107 -1.81 5.05 9.09
CA LEU A 107 -2.17 4.92 10.50
C LEU A 107 -3.36 3.98 10.71
N THR A 108 -4.44 4.18 9.93
CA THR A 108 -5.65 3.36 10.04
C THR A 108 -5.45 1.90 9.63
N ILE A 109 -4.59 1.64 8.63
CA ILE A 109 -4.18 0.29 8.25
C ILE A 109 -3.40 -0.34 9.41
N GLY A 110 -2.41 0.36 9.97
CA GLY A 110 -1.67 -0.12 11.13
C GLY A 110 -2.58 -0.55 12.29
N MET A 111 -3.56 0.28 12.66
CA MET A 111 -4.53 -0.05 13.72
C MET A 111 -5.37 -1.29 13.40
N ALA A 112 -5.78 -1.45 12.14
CA ALA A 112 -6.53 -2.62 11.69
C ALA A 112 -5.69 -3.91 11.72
N LEU A 113 -4.38 -3.79 11.48
CA LEU A 113 -3.45 -4.92 11.45
C LEU A 113 -2.98 -5.39 12.83
N ALA A 114 -3.33 -4.70 13.91
CA ALA A 114 -2.90 -5.05 15.25
C ALA A 114 -3.32 -6.50 15.62
N PRO A 115 -2.36 -7.42 15.85
CA PRO A 115 -2.68 -8.80 16.19
C PRO A 115 -3.12 -8.91 17.65
N THR A 116 -4.43 -8.95 17.89
CA THR A 116 -5.02 -8.95 19.24
C THR A 116 -5.28 -10.35 19.81
N SER A 117 -4.96 -11.41 19.08
CA SER A 117 -5.12 -12.82 19.50
C SER A 117 -3.94 -13.70 19.06
N PRO A 118 -3.71 -14.87 19.68
CA PRO A 118 -2.63 -15.78 19.27
C PRO A 118 -2.70 -16.20 17.80
N THR A 119 -3.91 -16.48 17.29
CA THR A 119 -4.13 -16.82 15.88
C THR A 119 -3.78 -15.65 14.95
N LEU A 120 -4.12 -14.41 15.35
CA LEU A 120 -3.77 -13.22 14.57
C LEU A 120 -2.26 -12.96 14.57
N TRP A 121 -1.56 -13.24 15.66
CA TRP A 121 -0.09 -13.18 15.69
C TRP A 121 0.55 -14.16 14.70
N VAL A 122 0.03 -15.38 14.61
CA VAL A 122 0.50 -16.37 13.63
C VAL A 122 0.15 -15.94 12.20
N ALA A 123 -1.06 -15.39 11.99
CA ALA A 123 -1.46 -14.85 10.69
C ALA A 123 -0.60 -13.66 10.24
N PHE A 124 -0.10 -12.86 11.19
CA PHE A 124 0.74 -11.72 10.92
C PHE A 124 2.11 -12.11 10.33
N ILE A 125 2.61 -13.33 10.58
CA ILE A 125 3.90 -13.80 10.05
C ILE A 125 3.93 -13.74 8.51
N PRO A 126 3.07 -14.47 7.77
CA PRO A 126 3.04 -14.38 6.31
C PRO A 126 2.52 -13.02 5.81
N HIS A 127 1.58 -12.42 6.54
CA HIS A 127 0.96 -11.16 6.14
C HIS A 127 1.94 -9.98 6.22
N SER A 128 2.94 -10.03 7.11
CA SER A 128 3.97 -9.00 7.21
C SER A 128 4.74 -8.80 5.90
N LEU A 129 4.97 -9.87 5.12
CA LEU A 129 5.59 -9.76 3.80
C LEU A 129 4.67 -9.07 2.79
N THR A 130 3.36 -9.37 2.82
CA THR A 130 2.37 -8.62 2.02
C THR A 130 2.42 -7.14 2.36
N VAL A 131 2.39 -6.79 3.66
CA VAL A 131 2.45 -5.40 4.11
C VAL A 131 3.69 -4.70 3.59
N VAL A 132 4.87 -5.33 3.67
CA VAL A 132 6.11 -4.74 3.15
C VAL A 132 6.02 -4.48 1.64
N VAL A 133 5.57 -5.47 0.87
CA VAL A 133 5.48 -5.36 -0.60
C VAL A 133 4.46 -4.29 -1.01
N GLU A 134 3.29 -4.28 -0.39
CA GLU A 134 2.22 -3.31 -0.70
C GLU A 134 2.60 -1.89 -0.28
N PHE A 135 3.20 -1.72 0.90
CA PHE A 135 3.65 -0.39 1.33
C PHE A 135 4.77 0.15 0.45
N GLU A 136 5.69 -0.69 -0.01
CA GLU A 136 6.70 -0.26 -0.98
C GLU A 136 6.04 0.16 -2.31
N ALA A 137 5.00 -0.59 -2.75
CA ALA A 137 4.21 -0.19 -3.90
C ALA A 137 3.57 1.19 -3.71
N TYR A 138 3.02 1.48 -2.53
CA TYR A 138 2.46 2.79 -2.21
C TYR A 138 3.53 3.87 -2.12
N VAL A 139 4.71 3.59 -1.55
CA VAL A 139 5.82 4.55 -1.49
C VAL A 139 6.25 4.99 -2.90
N LEU A 140 6.26 4.10 -3.89
CA LEU A 140 6.50 4.49 -5.28
C LEU A 140 5.44 5.48 -5.80
N LEU A 141 4.17 5.29 -5.46
CA LEU A 141 3.09 6.22 -5.82
C LEU A 141 3.23 7.56 -5.09
N LEU A 142 3.58 7.54 -3.81
CA LEU A 142 3.86 8.74 -3.02
C LEU A 142 5.05 9.52 -3.59
N LEU A 143 6.08 8.83 -4.04
CA LEU A 143 7.22 9.45 -4.72
C LEU A 143 6.77 10.11 -6.03
N GLY A 144 5.90 9.44 -6.79
CA GLY A 144 5.30 10.02 -7.99
C GLY A 144 4.46 11.27 -7.70
N ALA A 145 3.64 11.23 -6.64
CA ALA A 145 2.87 12.37 -6.16
C ALA A 145 3.76 13.53 -5.71
N TRP A 146 4.88 13.23 -5.03
CA TRP A 146 5.88 14.21 -4.65
C TRP A 146 6.52 14.87 -5.86
N VAL A 147 6.98 14.08 -6.83
CA VAL A 147 7.60 14.58 -8.07
C VAL A 147 6.61 15.44 -8.86
N LEU A 148 5.35 15.01 -9.00
CA LEU A 148 4.30 15.75 -9.70
C LEU A 148 3.99 17.08 -9.00
N GLY A 149 3.80 17.07 -7.67
CA GLY A 149 3.54 18.27 -6.90
C GLY A 149 4.70 19.27 -6.98
N ARG A 150 5.94 18.77 -6.86
CA ARG A 150 7.14 19.61 -6.94
C ARG A 150 7.34 20.19 -8.35
N SER A 151 7.10 19.43 -9.41
CA SER A 151 7.25 19.93 -10.78
C SER A 151 6.21 20.97 -11.13
N TRP A 152 5.00 20.85 -10.59
CA TRP A 152 3.95 21.86 -10.73
C TRP A 152 4.36 23.18 -10.08
N LEU A 153 4.79 23.15 -8.82
CA LEU A 153 5.16 24.37 -8.07
C LEU A 153 6.48 24.97 -8.54
N ARG A 154 7.43 24.14 -8.97
CA ARG A 154 8.78 24.55 -9.39
C ARG A 154 9.15 23.87 -10.72
N PRO A 155 8.75 24.45 -11.87
CA PRO A 155 9.03 23.87 -13.20
C PRO A 155 10.51 23.58 -13.47
N ALA A 156 11.40 24.44 -12.94
CA ALA A 156 12.84 24.29 -13.05
C ALA A 156 13.37 22.98 -12.42
N SER A 157 12.63 22.37 -11.48
CA SER A 157 13.03 21.08 -10.85
C SER A 157 13.10 19.91 -11.84
N LEU A 158 12.46 20.02 -13.00
CA LEU A 158 12.56 19.06 -14.11
C LEU A 158 13.17 19.68 -15.38
N GLY A 159 13.85 20.83 -15.25
CA GLY A 159 14.42 21.56 -16.40
C GLY A 159 13.37 22.07 -17.40
N ALA A 160 12.11 22.20 -16.98
CA ALA A 160 11.03 22.62 -17.86
C ALA A 160 10.88 24.14 -17.88
N THR A 161 10.70 24.71 -19.08
CA THR A 161 10.53 26.15 -19.31
C THR A 161 9.11 26.65 -19.00
N SER A 162 8.13 25.75 -18.82
CA SER A 162 6.74 26.11 -18.50
C SER A 162 6.10 25.13 -17.50
N ARG A 163 5.12 25.61 -16.75
CA ARG A 163 4.34 24.80 -15.78
C ARG A 163 3.63 23.62 -16.45
N ARG A 164 3.06 23.82 -17.64
CA ARG A 164 2.40 22.75 -18.39
C ARG A 164 3.37 21.64 -18.76
N ARG A 165 4.57 21.98 -19.26
CA ARG A 165 5.59 20.98 -19.60
C ARG A 165 6.10 20.25 -18.36
N ALA A 166 6.32 20.98 -17.26
CA ALA A 166 6.73 20.39 -16.00
C ALA A 166 5.68 19.42 -15.42
N TYR A 167 4.40 19.75 -15.54
CA TYR A 167 3.30 18.89 -15.12
C TYR A 167 3.26 17.60 -15.96
N LEU A 168 3.37 17.69 -17.29
CA LEU A 168 3.39 16.52 -18.17
C LEU A 168 4.60 15.61 -17.91
N LEU A 169 5.79 16.18 -17.66
CA LEU A 169 6.97 15.41 -17.28
C LEU A 169 6.81 14.75 -15.89
N GLY A 170 6.19 15.45 -14.94
CA GLY A 170 5.82 14.91 -13.65
C GLY A 170 4.84 13.74 -13.78
N LEU A 171 3.81 13.87 -14.62
CA LEU A 171 2.82 12.83 -14.90
C LEU A 171 3.46 11.61 -15.58
N GLN A 172 4.43 11.82 -16.47
CA GLN A 172 5.20 10.74 -17.08
C GLN A 172 6.03 9.97 -16.05
N ARG A 173 6.71 10.67 -15.13
CA ARG A 173 7.46 10.04 -14.03
C ARG A 173 6.53 9.27 -13.09
N LEU A 174 5.39 9.86 -12.74
CA LEU A 174 4.33 9.19 -11.97
C LEU A 174 3.86 7.93 -12.69
N GLY A 175 3.59 7.97 -14.01
CA GLY A 175 3.18 6.79 -14.78
C GLY A 175 4.18 5.63 -14.73
N TRP A 176 5.49 5.91 -14.80
CA TRP A 176 6.53 4.88 -14.65
C TRP A 176 6.55 4.29 -13.24
N LEU A 177 6.42 5.13 -12.21
CA LEU A 177 6.35 4.68 -10.82
C LEU A 177 5.06 3.89 -10.55
N SER A 178 3.93 4.27 -11.14
CA SER A 178 2.67 3.54 -11.08
C SER A 178 2.77 2.16 -11.73
N ALA A 179 3.48 2.04 -12.85
CA ALA A 179 3.72 0.74 -13.47
C ALA A 179 4.55 -0.19 -12.57
N ALA A 180 5.61 0.33 -11.93
CA ALA A 180 6.40 -0.45 -10.97
C ALA A 180 5.60 -0.82 -9.72
N SER A 181 4.84 0.14 -9.19
CA SER A 181 3.90 -0.06 -8.08
C SER A 181 2.90 -1.17 -8.39
N PHE A 182 2.30 -1.16 -9.58
CA PHE A 182 1.36 -2.20 -10.00
C PHE A 182 2.01 -3.59 -10.04
N VAL A 183 3.26 -3.72 -10.50
CA VAL A 183 3.99 -5.00 -10.45
C VAL A 183 4.15 -5.48 -9.01
N LEU A 184 4.50 -4.60 -8.07
CA LEU A 184 4.60 -4.95 -6.65
C LEU A 184 3.24 -5.36 -6.08
N LEU A 185 2.15 -4.67 -6.40
CA LEU A 185 0.80 -5.04 -5.96
C LEU A 185 0.36 -6.40 -6.51
N VAL A 186 0.73 -6.75 -7.74
CA VAL A 186 0.47 -8.10 -8.29
C VAL A 186 1.22 -9.16 -7.48
N VAL A 187 2.50 -8.91 -7.18
CA VAL A 187 3.31 -9.82 -6.35
C VAL A 187 2.70 -9.97 -4.95
N GLY A 188 2.32 -8.87 -4.31
CA GLY A 188 1.67 -8.83 -3.00
C GLY A 188 0.36 -9.63 -2.99
N ALA A 189 -0.52 -9.39 -3.97
CA ALA A 189 -1.81 -10.07 -4.06
C ALA A 189 -1.67 -11.59 -4.29
N VAL A 190 -0.72 -12.02 -5.13
CA VAL A 190 -0.44 -13.45 -5.35
C VAL A 190 0.12 -14.10 -4.09
N TRP A 191 1.08 -13.43 -3.43
CA TRP A 191 1.65 -13.91 -2.18
C TRP A 191 0.60 -14.01 -1.08
N GLU A 192 -0.23 -12.99 -0.90
CA GLU A 192 -1.25 -12.97 0.12
C GLU A 192 -2.27 -14.09 -0.08
N ALA A 193 -2.77 -14.25 -1.31
CA ALA A 193 -3.72 -15.33 -1.63
C ALA A 193 -3.13 -16.71 -1.38
N TYR A 194 -1.88 -16.95 -1.79
CA TYR A 194 -1.18 -18.20 -1.50
C TYR A 194 -1.02 -18.40 0.01
N SER A 195 -0.53 -17.39 0.71
CA SER A 195 -0.17 -17.50 2.11
C SER A 195 -1.39 -17.73 3.02
N LEU A 196 -2.53 -17.09 2.74
CA LEU A 196 -3.75 -17.29 3.53
C LEU A 196 -4.43 -18.63 3.24
N THR A 197 -4.30 -19.17 2.03
CA THR A 197 -5.01 -20.40 1.64
C THR A 197 -4.20 -21.66 1.90
N GLN A 198 -2.87 -21.60 1.80
CA GLN A 198 -1.99 -22.76 1.92
C GLN A 198 -1.14 -22.72 3.19
N LEU A 199 -0.52 -21.57 3.49
CA LEU A 199 0.48 -21.46 4.56
C LEU A 199 -0.17 -21.23 5.93
N LEU A 200 -1.19 -20.38 6.01
CA LEU A 200 -1.84 -20.02 7.27
C LEU A 200 -2.50 -21.21 7.98
N PRO A 201 -3.29 -22.08 7.31
CA PRO A 201 -3.88 -23.24 7.99
C PRO A 201 -2.84 -24.15 8.62
N TRP A 202 -1.73 -24.38 7.90
CA TRP A 202 -0.61 -25.17 8.38
C TRP A 202 0.10 -24.51 9.59
N LEU A 203 0.36 -23.21 9.51
CA LEU A 203 0.99 -22.45 10.61
C LEU A 203 0.13 -22.44 11.87
N VAL A 204 -1.19 -22.20 11.74
CA VAL A 204 -2.11 -22.19 12.88
C VAL A 204 -2.15 -23.56 13.54
N HIS A 205 -2.29 -24.64 12.75
CA HIS A 205 -2.30 -26.00 13.27
C HIS A 205 -1.00 -26.33 14.04
N THR A 206 0.15 -25.93 13.50
CA THR A 206 1.47 -26.26 14.06
C THR A 206 1.81 -25.43 15.31
N LEU A 207 1.47 -24.14 15.32
CA LEU A 207 1.93 -23.19 16.35
C LEU A 207 0.90 -22.91 17.44
N VAL A 208 -0.40 -23.06 17.15
CA VAL A 208 -1.50 -22.80 18.09
C VAL A 208 -2.17 -24.10 18.55
N GLY A 209 -2.05 -25.17 17.76
CA GLY A 209 -2.74 -26.44 17.97
C GLY A 209 -4.09 -26.48 17.24
N PRO A 210 -4.80 -27.64 17.24
CA PRO A 210 -6.08 -27.77 16.57
C PRO A 210 -7.13 -26.84 17.21
N THR A 211 -7.71 -25.96 16.41
CA THR A 211 -8.96 -25.27 16.75
C THR A 211 -10.04 -26.33 16.92
N ARG A 212 -10.53 -26.51 18.15
CA ARG A 212 -11.67 -27.39 18.45
C ARG A 212 -12.94 -26.86 17.79
#